data_AF-A0A9Q0P850-F1
#
_entry.id   AF-A0A9Q0P850-F1
#
_cell.length_a   1.000
_cell.length_b   1.000
_cell.length_c   1.000
_cell.angle_alpha   90.00
_cell.angle_beta   90.00
_cell.angle_gamma   90.00
#
_symmetry.space_group_name_H-M   'P 1'
#
loop_
_entity.id
_entity.type
_entity.pdbx_description
1 polymer ?
#
loop_
_entity_poly.entity_id
_entity_poly.type
_entity_poly.pdbx_seq_one_letter_code
_entity_poly.pdbx_strand_id
1 'polypeptide(L)'
;MYDAIKTQIANHPRYPDLVSAHLECQKVGAPPEMVSLLEAIGRGDYKINTCYEIGADPELDEFMESYCEVLHRYKEELSKPFDEAATFLSSIESQLSSLCKGTLTKIFDYGSADEPAGTSEEELSCGEVEAPESQETTSVGSHEQNLKGMLMR
;
A
#
# COMPACT_ATOMS: atom_id res chain seq x y z
N MET A 1 32.80 11.56 13.78
CA MET A 1 32.18 10.81 14.90
C MET A 1 31.08 9.90 14.38
N TYR A 2 30.06 10.42 13.68
CA TYR A 2 29.00 9.59 13.08
C TYR A 2 29.50 8.50 12.13
N ASP A 3 30.53 8.75 11.32
CA ASP A 3 31.05 7.74 10.39
C ASP A 3 31.76 6.58 11.11
N ALA A 4 32.34 6.82 12.28
CA ALA A 4 32.93 5.75 13.09
C ALA A 4 31.85 4.83 13.65
N ILE A 5 30.76 5.40 14.16
CA ILE A 5 29.61 4.65 14.68
C ILE A 5 28.95 3.84 13.56
N LYS A 6 28.71 4.44 12.38
CA LYS A 6 28.19 3.73 11.21
C LYS A 6 29.10 2.56 10.80
N THR A 7 30.42 2.76 10.87
CA THR A 7 31.40 1.71 10.58
C THR A 7 31.33 0.59 11.61
N GLN A 8 31.19 0.89 12.90
CA GLN A 8 31.02 -0.12 13.94
C GLN A 8 29.73 -0.93 13.73
N ILE A 9 28.60 -0.26 13.48
CA ILE A 9 27.32 -0.91 13.18
C ILE A 9 27.44 -1.80 11.93
N ALA A 10 28.02 -1.31 10.84
CA ALA A 10 28.14 -2.05 9.58
C ALA A 10 29.07 -3.27 9.67
N ASN A 11 30.05 -3.28 10.57
CA ASN A 11 30.94 -4.42 10.79
C ASN A 11 30.42 -5.37 11.89
N HIS A 12 29.29 -5.08 12.53
CA HIS A 12 28.77 -5.87 13.63
C HIS A 12 28.18 -7.21 13.16
N PRO A 13 28.34 -8.33 13.89
CA PRO A 13 27.81 -9.64 13.48
C PRO A 13 26.28 -9.69 13.31
N ARG A 14 25.54 -8.85 14.06
CA ARG A 14 24.08 -8.68 13.94
C ARG A 14 23.64 -7.64 12.90
N TYR A 15 24.56 -6.99 12.18
CA TYR A 15 24.18 -6.07 11.09
C TYR A 15 23.23 -6.68 10.04
N PRO A 16 23.39 -7.96 9.66
CA PRO A 16 22.46 -8.59 8.71
C PRO A 16 21.04 -8.68 9.23
N ASP A 17 20.88 -9.01 10.51
CA ASP A 17 19.57 -9.09 11.17
C ASP A 17 18.91 -7.71 11.21
N LEU A 18 19.69 -6.67 11.52
CA LEU A 18 19.25 -5.28 11.51
C LEU A 18 18.73 -4.85 10.12
N VAL A 19 19.49 -5.16 9.07
CA VAL A 19 19.10 -4.86 7.68
C VAL A 19 17.84 -5.65 7.31
N SER A 20 17.78 -6.94 7.67
CA SER A 20 16.61 -7.78 7.40
C SER A 20 15.35 -7.23 8.07
N ALA A 21 15.42 -6.90 9.35
CA ALA A 21 14.30 -6.31 10.09
C ALA A 21 13.84 -4.99 9.45
N HIS A 22 14.79 -4.15 9.01
CA HIS A 22 14.47 -2.90 8.33
C HIS A 22 13.78 -3.13 6.97
N LEU A 23 14.28 -4.06 6.16
CA LEU A 23 13.66 -4.40 4.86
C LEU A 23 12.25 -4.95 5.05
N GLU A 24 12.00 -5.73 6.10
CA GLU A 24 10.67 -6.22 6.43
C GLU A 24 9.69 -5.09 6.78
N CYS A 25 10.13 -3.99 7.41
CA CYS A 25 9.31 -2.80 7.58
C CYS A 25 8.99 -2.14 6.22
N GLN A 26 9.97 -2.05 5.32
CA GLN A 26 9.80 -1.44 4.00
C GLN A 26 8.86 -2.23 3.07
N LYS A 27 8.72 -3.54 3.31
CA LYS A 27 7.80 -4.40 2.56
C LYS A 27 6.34 -4.15 2.90
N VAL A 28 6.03 -3.57 4.05
CA VAL A 28 4.64 -3.30 4.46
C VAL A 28 4.00 -2.29 3.51
N GLY A 29 2.94 -2.70 2.82
CA GLY A 29 2.22 -1.85 1.85
C GLY A 29 2.96 -1.60 0.53
N ALA A 30 4.15 -2.21 0.33
CA ALA A 30 4.90 -2.06 -0.91
C ALA A 30 4.27 -2.86 -2.06
N PRO A 31 4.37 -2.37 -3.31
CA PRO A 31 3.92 -3.13 -4.47
C PRO A 31 4.81 -4.38 -4.71
N PRO A 32 4.31 -5.41 -5.41
CA PRO A 32 5.02 -6.68 -5.61
C PRO A 32 6.42 -6.55 -6.23
N GLU A 33 6.60 -5.60 -7.14
CA GLU A 33 7.88 -5.34 -7.79
C GLU A 33 8.92 -4.81 -6.79
N MET A 34 8.48 -3.93 -5.87
CA MET A 34 9.32 -3.39 -4.82
C MET A 34 9.66 -4.46 -3.78
N VAL A 35 8.69 -5.30 -3.39
CA VAL A 35 8.93 -6.44 -2.50
C VAL A 35 10.01 -7.36 -3.08
N SER A 36 9.90 -7.70 -4.36
CA SER A 36 10.87 -8.55 -5.07
C SER A 36 12.28 -7.93 -5.09
N LEU A 37 12.36 -6.60 -5.28
CA LEU A 37 13.62 -5.86 -5.21
C LEU A 37 14.23 -5.89 -3.81
N LEU A 38 13.43 -5.63 -2.77
CA LEU A 38 13.88 -5.66 -1.38
C LEU A 38 14.37 -7.06 -0.97
N GLU A 39 13.70 -8.12 -1.43
CA GLU A 39 14.15 -9.49 -1.22
C GLU A 39 15.46 -9.79 -1.95
N ALA A 40 15.68 -9.23 -3.14
CA ALA A 40 16.96 -9.36 -3.84
C ALA A 40 18.10 -8.65 -3.11
N ILE A 41 17.83 -7.47 -2.53
CA ILE A 41 18.79 -6.74 -1.71
C ILE A 41 19.12 -7.53 -0.43
N GLY A 42 18.12 -8.10 0.23
CA GLY A 42 18.31 -8.90 1.46
C GLY A 42 19.11 -10.19 1.25
N ARG A 43 19.16 -10.71 0.02
CA ARG A 43 20.02 -11.85 -0.35
C ARG A 43 21.47 -11.45 -0.65
N GLY A 44 21.81 -10.17 -0.66
CA GLY A 44 23.17 -9.71 -0.89
C GLY A 44 24.13 -10.24 0.16
N ASP A 45 25.33 -10.65 -0.27
CA ASP A 45 26.38 -11.11 0.64
C ASP A 45 26.86 -9.94 1.50
N TYR A 46 26.31 -9.83 2.71
CA TYR A 46 26.90 -9.01 3.76
C TYR A 46 28.22 -9.67 4.15
N LYS A 47 29.34 -9.10 3.71
CA LYS A 47 30.65 -9.54 4.19
C LYS A 47 30.74 -9.19 5.67
N ILE A 48 30.43 -10.15 6.54
CA ILE A 48 30.68 -10.03 7.97
C ILE A 48 32.20 -9.91 8.11
N ASN A 49 32.66 -8.72 8.45
CA ASN A 49 34.04 -8.52 8.80
C ASN A 49 34.23 -9.18 10.16
N THR A 50 34.94 -10.30 10.21
CA THR A 50 35.24 -11.08 11.43
C THR A 50 36.10 -10.33 12.46
N CYS A 51 36.30 -9.02 12.29
CA CYS A 51 37.05 -8.20 13.24
C CYS A 51 36.22 -7.84 14.48
N TYR A 52 34.90 -7.94 14.41
CA TYR A 52 34.02 -7.63 15.54
C TYR A 52 33.51 -8.92 16.20
N GLU A 53 33.83 -9.10 17.47
CA GLU A 53 33.33 -10.20 18.29
C GLU A 53 32.15 -9.72 19.13
N ILE A 54 31.10 -10.54 19.23
CA ILE A 54 29.98 -10.29 20.14
C ILE A 54 30.55 -10.25 21.57
N GLY A 55 30.21 -9.20 22.32
CA GLY A 55 30.73 -8.96 23.67
C GLY A 55 31.96 -8.05 23.72
N ALA A 56 32.53 -7.65 22.57
CA ALA A 56 33.62 -6.68 22.54
C ALA A 56 33.17 -5.26 22.95
N ASP A 57 31.89 -4.95 22.73
CA ASP A 57 31.24 -3.71 23.14
C ASP A 57 29.78 -4.02 23.53
N PRO A 58 29.52 -4.23 24.84
CA PRO A 58 28.20 -4.63 25.31
C PRO A 58 27.12 -3.56 25.06
N GLU A 59 27.49 -2.27 24.99
CA GLU A 59 26.54 -1.20 24.69
C GLU A 59 26.10 -1.28 23.23
N LEU A 60 27.03 -1.56 22.31
CA LEU A 60 26.68 -1.77 20.91
C LEU A 60 25.88 -3.07 20.71
N ASP A 61 26.23 -4.15 21.41
CA ASP A 61 25.50 -5.41 21.35
C ASP A 61 24.02 -5.21 21.76
N GLU A 62 23.79 -4.54 22.90
CA GLU A 62 22.46 -4.19 23.40
C GLU A 62 21.71 -3.27 22.44
N PHE A 63 22.38 -2.26 21.87
CA PHE A 63 21.78 -1.39 20.87
C PHE A 63 21.32 -2.17 19.64
N MET A 64 22.17 -3.04 19.10
CA MET A 64 21.86 -3.82 17.89
C MET A 64 20.67 -4.74 18.12
N GLU A 65 20.57 -5.37 19.30
CA GLU A 65 19.44 -6.21 19.68
C GLU A 65 18.16 -5.40 19.89
N SER A 66 18.21 -4.38 20.75
CA SER A 66 17.04 -3.55 21.08
C SER A 66 16.46 -2.86 19.84
N TYR A 67 17.32 -2.37 18.94
CA TYR A 67 16.84 -1.71 17.73
C TYR A 67 16.17 -2.70 16.76
N CYS A 68 16.66 -3.93 16.64
CA CYS A 68 15.95 -4.98 15.88
C CYS A 68 14.56 -5.26 16.46
N GLU A 69 14.43 -5.34 17.79
CA GLU A 69 13.12 -5.51 18.44
C GLU A 69 12.17 -4.33 18.17
N VAL A 70 12.68 -3.10 18.19
CA VAL A 70 11.91 -1.91 17.83
C VAL A 70 11.42 -2.00 16.38
N LEU A 71 12.26 -2.43 15.44
CA LEU A 71 11.86 -2.61 14.04
C LEU A 71 10.78 -3.69 13.87
N HIS A 72 10.86 -4.80 14.59
CA HIS A 72 9.82 -5.83 14.57
C HIS A 72 8.48 -5.29 15.08
N ARG A 73 8.47 -4.60 16.23
CA ARG A 73 7.24 -3.95 16.74
C ARG A 73 6.71 -2.90 15.78
N TYR A 74 7.60 -2.11 15.18
CA TYR A 74 7.23 -1.11 14.19
C TYR A 74 6.59 -1.74 12.94
N LYS A 75 7.10 -2.88 12.46
CA LYS A 75 6.47 -3.64 11.37
C LYS A 75 5.04 -4.07 11.72
N GLU A 76 4.82 -4.60 12.93
CA GLU A 76 3.48 -5.00 13.39
C GLU A 76 2.52 -3.81 13.41
N GLU A 77 2.96 -2.68 13.97
CA GLU A 77 2.18 -1.44 13.99
C GLU A 77 1.90 -0.89 12.59
N LEU A 78 2.88 -0.96 11.67
CA LEU A 78 2.70 -0.58 10.28
C LEU A 78 1.71 -1.48 9.55
N SER A 79 1.67 -2.78 9.86
CA SER A 79 0.81 -3.75 9.16
C SER A 79 -0.65 -3.62 9.56
N LYS A 80 -0.91 -3.27 10.83
CA LYS A 80 -2.24 -3.12 11.42
C LYS A 80 -3.24 -2.30 10.58
N PRO A 81 -2.94 -1.05 10.15
CA PRO A 81 -3.90 -0.27 9.34
C PRO A 81 -4.21 -0.91 7.98
N PHE A 82 -3.28 -1.66 7.38
CA PHE A 82 -3.52 -2.36 6.13
C PHE A 82 -4.45 -3.56 6.34
N ASP A 83 -4.20 -4.35 7.39
CA ASP A 83 -5.03 -5.51 7.73
C ASP A 83 -6.46 -5.08 8.10
N GLU A 84 -6.59 -4.00 8.87
CA GLU A 84 -7.88 -3.40 9.22
C GLU A 84 -8.64 -2.90 7.98
N ALA A 85 -7.96 -2.20 7.07
CA ALA A 85 -8.56 -1.72 5.83
C ALA A 85 -8.96 -2.87 4.90
N ALA A 86 -8.12 -3.90 4.75
CA ALA A 86 -8.42 -5.08 3.95
C ALA A 86 -9.64 -5.82 4.49
N THR A 87 -9.73 -5.97 5.82
CA THR A 87 -10.88 -6.58 6.50
C THR A 87 -12.14 -5.75 6.30
N PHE A 88 -12.06 -4.42 6.46
CA PHE A 88 -13.18 -3.53 6.24
C PHE A 88 -13.72 -3.60 4.81
N LEU A 89 -12.83 -3.51 3.81
CA LEU A 89 -13.21 -3.58 2.39
C LEU A 89 -13.83 -4.94 2.04
N SER A 90 -13.26 -6.05 2.53
CA SER A 90 -13.80 -7.39 2.33
C SER A 90 -15.21 -7.53 2.92
N SER A 91 -15.46 -6.90 4.08
CA SER A 91 -16.79 -6.86 4.70
C SER A 91 -17.81 -6.10 3.85
N ILE A 92 -17.44 -4.93 3.33
CA ILE A 92 -18.29 -4.12 2.44
C ILE A 92 -18.57 -4.88 1.13
N GLU A 93 -17.54 -5.46 0.52
CA GLU A 93 -17.67 -6.28 -0.69
C GLU A 93 -18.67 -7.42 -0.49
N SER A 94 -18.56 -8.15 0.64
CA SER A 94 -19.49 -9.22 0.98
C SER A 94 -20.94 -8.71 1.12
N GLN A 95 -21.16 -7.59 1.79
CA GLN A 95 -22.49 -6.99 1.95
C GLN A 95 -23.10 -6.57 0.60
N LEU A 96 -22.31 -5.93 -0.27
CA LEU A 96 -22.73 -5.53 -1.61
C LEU A 96 -23.05 -6.74 -2.50
N SER A 97 -22.21 -7.79 -2.43
CA SER A 97 -22.43 -9.03 -3.21
C SER A 97 -23.72 -9.74 -2.81
N SER A 98 -24.05 -9.75 -1.51
CA SER A 98 -25.29 -10.32 -0.97
C SER A 98 -26.51 -9.52 -1.44
N LEU A 99 -26.45 -8.19 -1.37
CA LEU A 99 -27.52 -7.32 -1.85
C LEU A 99 -27.80 -7.52 -3.34
N CYS A 100 -26.76 -7.60 -4.18
CA CYS A 100 -26.93 -7.82 -5.61
C CYS A 100 -27.59 -9.16 -5.91
N LYS A 101 -27.21 -10.24 -5.21
CA LYS A 101 -27.85 -11.57 -5.34
C LYS A 101 -29.32 -11.52 -4.93
N GLY A 102 -29.65 -10.90 -3.80
CA GLY A 102 -31.02 -10.80 -3.29
C GLY A 102 -31.96 -9.95 -4.18
N THR A 103 -31.44 -8.87 -4.76
CA THR A 103 -32.20 -8.02 -5.69
C THR A 103 -32.44 -8.72 -7.02
N LEU A 104 -31.45 -9.44 -7.55
CA LEU A 104 -31.58 -10.20 -8.80
C LEU A 104 -32.68 -11.27 -8.69
N THR A 105 -32.72 -12.03 -7.59
CA THR A 105 -33.77 -13.03 -7.36
C THR A 105 -35.17 -12.40 -7.32
N LYS A 106 -35.33 -11.22 -6.71
CA LYS A 106 -36.62 -10.52 -6.67
C LYS A 106 -37.07 -10.01 -8.04
N ILE A 107 -36.14 -9.56 -8.89
CA ILE A 107 -36.47 -9.10 -10.25
C ILE A 107 -36.95 -10.28 -11.10
N PHE A 108 -36.31 -11.45 -11.00
CA PHE A 108 -36.73 -12.64 -11.75
C PHE A 108 -38.02 -13.29 -11.22
N ASP A 109 -38.30 -13.22 -9.92
CA ASP A 109 -39.56 -13.76 -9.35
C ASP A 109 -40.80 -12.94 -9.74
N TYR A 110 -40.68 -11.62 -9.89
CA TYR A 110 -41.79 -10.76 -10.35
C TYR A 110 -41.96 -10.74 -11.87
N GLY A 111 -41.02 -11.28 -12.64
CA GLY A 111 -41.06 -11.31 -14.11
C GLY A 111 -41.70 -12.55 -14.74
N SER A 112 -42.20 -13.51 -13.93
CA SER A 112 -42.75 -14.79 -14.43
C SER A 112 -44.22 -15.04 -14.11
N ALA A 113 -44.95 -14.05 -13.59
CA ALA A 113 -46.40 -14.14 -13.36
C ALA A 113 -47.17 -13.33 -14.42
N ASP A 114 -47.64 -14.06 -15.44
CA ASP A 114 -48.75 -13.79 -16.36
C ASP A 114 -49.31 -12.36 -16.48
N GLU A 115 -49.32 -11.88 -17.73
CA GLU A 115 -50.09 -10.77 -18.30
C GLU A 115 -51.47 -10.52 -17.63
N PRO A 116 -51.83 -9.24 -17.42
CA PRO A 116 -52.71 -8.65 -18.44
C PRO A 116 -52.35 -7.20 -18.78
N ALA A 117 -52.08 -6.97 -20.07
CA ALA A 117 -52.53 -5.81 -20.84
C ALA A 117 -52.56 -4.47 -20.09
N GLY A 118 -51.48 -3.70 -20.20
CA GLY A 118 -51.40 -2.34 -19.69
C GLY A 118 -50.25 -1.55 -20.32
N THR A 119 -50.56 -0.96 -21.47
CA THR A 119 -49.81 0.05 -22.22
C THR A 119 -49.04 1.05 -21.32
N SER A 120 -47.74 1.20 -21.54
CA SER A 120 -47.07 2.51 -21.48
C SER A 120 -45.72 2.44 -22.21
N GLU A 121 -45.73 2.89 -23.45
CA GLU A 121 -44.56 3.26 -24.23
C GLU A 121 -43.96 4.55 -23.64
N GLU A 122 -42.97 4.42 -22.75
CA GLU A 122 -42.12 5.55 -22.38
C GLU A 122 -40.75 5.28 -23.00
N GLU A 123 -40.55 5.88 -24.17
CA GLU A 123 -39.30 5.83 -24.90
C GLU A 123 -38.21 6.54 -24.09
N LEU A 124 -37.31 5.76 -23.48
CA LEU A 124 -36.05 6.28 -22.98
C LEU A 124 -35.16 6.60 -24.18
N SER A 125 -35.38 7.79 -24.73
CA SER A 125 -34.46 8.49 -25.61
C SER A 125 -33.15 8.74 -24.83
N CYS A 126 -32.27 7.75 -24.86
CA CYS A 126 -30.86 7.95 -24.58
C CYS A 126 -30.27 8.74 -25.76
N GLY A 127 -30.43 10.06 -25.70
CA GLY A 127 -29.67 10.96 -26.54
C GLY A 127 -28.18 10.75 -26.29
N GLU A 128 -27.49 10.22 -27.29
CA GLU A 128 -26.05 10.34 -27.44
C GLU A 128 -25.70 11.83 -27.42
N VAL A 129 -25.04 12.27 -26.35
CA VAL A 129 -24.26 13.50 -26.40
C VAL A 129 -22.85 13.10 -26.82
N GLU A 130 -22.65 13.05 -28.14
CA GLU A 130 -21.35 13.36 -28.71
C GLU A 130 -21.13 14.87 -28.53
N ALA A 131 -20.23 15.23 -27.62
CA ALA A 131 -19.68 16.59 -27.55
C ALA A 131 -18.39 16.64 -28.39
N PRO A 132 -18.27 17.61 -29.30
CA PRO A 132 -17.21 17.65 -30.29
C PRO A 132 -15.84 17.99 -29.69
N GLU A 133 -14.81 17.37 -30.25
CA GLU A 133 -13.42 17.76 -30.15
C GLU A 133 -13.27 19.28 -30.31
N SER A 134 -12.77 19.93 -29.27
CA SER A 134 -12.22 21.27 -29.37
C SER A 134 -10.72 21.17 -29.13
N GLN A 135 -9.98 21.45 -30.19
CA GLN A 135 -8.54 21.53 -30.25
C GLN A 135 -7.98 22.36 -29.09
N GLU A 136 -7.10 21.78 -28.26
CA GLU A 136 -6.26 22.57 -27.37
C GLU A 136 -4.83 22.59 -27.89
N THR A 137 -4.52 23.75 -28.45
CA THR A 137 -3.19 24.22 -28.77
C THR A 137 -2.31 24.21 -27.53
N THR A 138 -1.10 23.70 -27.73
CA THR A 138 0.15 23.98 -27.02
C THR A 138 0.14 25.27 -26.16
N SER A 139 0.29 25.15 -24.84
CA SER A 139 1.19 26.04 -24.07
C SER A 139 1.46 25.50 -22.66
N VAL A 140 2.75 25.25 -22.42
CA VAL A 140 3.35 24.85 -21.14
C VAL A 140 3.27 25.99 -20.12
N GLY A 141 2.98 25.64 -18.86
CA GLY A 141 3.48 26.35 -17.68
C GLY A 141 2.66 27.55 -17.18
N SER A 142 1.66 27.31 -16.33
CA SER A 142 1.24 28.35 -15.36
C SER A 142 0.43 27.85 -14.16
N HIS A 143 -0.07 26.60 -14.14
CA HIS A 143 -1.08 26.23 -13.14
C HIS A 143 -0.53 25.77 -11.77
N GLU A 144 0.74 25.37 -11.68
CA GLU A 144 1.29 24.80 -10.43
C GLU A 144 1.69 25.85 -9.38
N GLN A 145 1.93 27.10 -9.80
CA GLN A 145 2.40 28.15 -8.89
C GLN A 145 1.30 28.67 -7.95
N ASN A 146 0.02 28.46 -8.27
CA ASN A 146 -1.07 28.99 -7.48
C ASN A 146 -1.41 28.11 -6.27
N LEU A 147 -1.29 26.79 -6.41
CA LEU A 147 -1.68 25.83 -5.36
C LEU A 147 -0.76 25.91 -4.12
N LYS A 148 0.53 26.16 -4.34
CA LYS A 148 1.53 26.30 -3.27
C LYS A 148 1.33 27.57 -2.42
N GLY A 149 0.76 28.63 -3.00
CA GLY A 149 0.50 29.89 -2.31
C GLY A 149 -0.73 29.85 -1.40
N MET A 150 -1.73 29.03 -1.72
CA MET A 150 -2.93 28.84 -0.90
C MET A 150 -2.67 27.97 0.34
N LEU A 151 -1.73 27.03 0.27
CA LEU A 151 -1.52 26.03 1.32
C LEU A 151 -0.68 26.54 2.51
N MET A 152 0.03 27.66 2.35
CA MET A 152 0.98 28.18 3.34
C MET A 152 0.48 29.45 4.03
N ARG A 153 -0.84 29.68 4.07
CA ARG A 153 -1.43 30.83 4.74
C ARG A 153 -2.16 30.44 6.03
#